data_AF-A0AAW2VNM4-F1
#
_entry.id   AF-A0AAW2VNM4-F1
#
_cell.length_a   1.000
_cell.length_b   1.000
_cell.length_c   1.000
_cell.angle_alpha   90.00
_cell.angle_beta   90.00
_cell.angle_gamma   90.00
#
_symmetry.space_group_name_H-M   'P 1'
#
loop_
_entity.id
_entity.type
_entity.pdbx_description
1 polymer ?
#
loop_
_entity_poly.entity_id
_entity_poly.type
_entity_poly.pdbx_seq_one_letter_code
_entity_poly.pdbx_strand_id
1 'polypeptide(L)' 'MRVDLDWCDFFVHVHDLPLSMMNLGVATVIGNKLGKFRDVEMDELGCSWGATLRIWVALNVNVPLKRA' A
#
# COMPACT_ATOMS: atom_id res chain seq x y z
N MET A 1 4.20 -29.30 -5.14
CA MET A 1 3.63 -27.94 -4.95
C MET A 1 4.79 -26.97 -4.85
N ARG A 2 4.88 -25.98 -5.72
CA ARG A 2 5.94 -24.95 -5.70
C ARG A 2 5.27 -23.65 -5.29
N VAL A 3 5.71 -23.05 -4.19
CA VAL A 3 5.19 -21.77 -3.69
C VAL A 3 6.12 -20.69 -4.24
N ASP A 4 5.54 -19.70 -4.92
CA ASP A 4 6.27 -18.51 -5.38
C ASP A 4 6.40 -17.55 -4.20
N LEU A 5 7.64 -17.21 -3.85
CA LEU A 5 7.99 -16.30 -2.76
C LEU A 5 8.60 -14.99 -3.29
N ASP A 6 8.59 -14.78 -4.60
CA ASP A 6 9.16 -13.59 -5.21
C ASP A 6 8.32 -12.35 -4.89
N TRP A 7 7.01 -12.53 -4.70
CA TRP A 7 6.06 -11.48 -4.35
C TRP A 7 5.40 -11.78 -3.01
N CYS A 8 5.69 -10.96 -2.00
CA CYS A 8 5.11 -11.09 -0.66
C CYS A 8 4.19 -9.91 -0.38
N ASP A 9 3.03 -10.17 0.22
CA ASP A 9 2.09 -9.12 0.63
C ASP A 9 2.55 -8.49 1.95
N PHE A 10 2.64 -7.16 1.95
CA PHE A 10 2.98 -6.35 3.13
C PHE A 10 1.87 -5.35 3.42
N PHE A 11 1.67 -5.10 4.70
CA PHE A 11 0.81 -4.02 5.16
C PHE A 11 1.65 -2.76 5.38
N VAL A 12 1.51 -1.80 4.47
CA VAL A 12 2.31 -0.57 4.44
C VAL A 12 1.51 0.58 5.03
N HIS A 13 2.09 1.27 6.00
CA HIS A 13 1.51 2.47 6.58
C HIS A 13 2.19 3.70 6.00
N VAL A 14 1.41 4.55 5.34
CA VAL A 14 1.87 5.82 4.77
C VAL A 14 1.54 6.93 5.77
N HIS A 15 2.59 7.59 6.24
CA HIS A 15 2.53 8.70 7.19
C HIS A 15 2.69 10.05 6.48
N ASP A 16 2.39 11.14 7.20
CA ASP A 16 2.56 12.54 6.77
C ASP A 16 1.84 12.90 5.46
N LEU A 17 0.75 12.19 5.16
CA LEU A 17 -0.12 12.49 4.04
C LEU A 17 -1.22 13.47 4.51
N PRO A 18 -1.55 14.52 3.75
CA PRO A 18 -2.73 15.34 4.04
C PRO A 18 -4.01 14.50 4.02
N LEU A 19 -4.96 14.79 4.92
CA LEU A 19 -6.24 14.06 5.02
C LEU A 19 -6.99 14.00 3.67
N SER A 20 -6.97 15.09 2.89
CA SER A 20 -7.60 15.15 1.57
C SER A 20 -7.01 14.18 0.54
N MET A 21 -5.78 13.70 0.78
CA MET A 21 -5.09 12.74 -0.06
C MET A 21 -5.25 11.29 0.42
N MET A 22 -5.92 11.04 1.55
CA MET A 22 -6.18 9.68 2.05
C MET A 22 -7.40 9.06 1.36
N ASN A 23 -7.29 8.80 0.06
CA ASN A 23 -8.35 8.22 -0.75
C ASN A 23 -7.83 7.06 -1.62
N LEU A 24 -8.75 6.26 -2.17
CA LEU A 24 -8.43 5.08 -2.97
C LEU A 24 -7.53 5.40 -4.18
N GLY A 25 -7.72 6.55 -4.81
CA GLY A 25 -6.91 6.97 -5.96
C GLY A 25 -5.44 7.14 -5.57
N VAL A 26 -5.18 7.86 -4.48
CA VAL A 26 -3.82 8.06 -3.97
C VAL A 26 -3.24 6.75 -3.43
N ALA A 27 -4.03 5.94 -2.72
CA ALA A 27 -3.64 4.60 -2.26
C ALA A 27 -3.16 3.71 -3.40
N THR A 28 -3.91 3.69 -4.49
CA THR A 28 -3.58 2.94 -5.71
C THR A 28 -2.28 3.44 -6.34
N VAL A 29 -2.09 4.77 -6.43
CA VAL A 29 -0.87 5.37 -6.98
C VAL A 29 0.35 5.05 -6.13
N ILE A 30 0.26 5.19 -4.81
CA ILE A 30 1.37 4.89 -3.90
C ILE A 30 1.68 3.38 -3.89
N GLY A 31 0.66 2.53 -3.78
CA GLY A 31 0.81 1.08 -3.79
C GLY A 31 1.49 0.57 -5.05
N ASN A 32 1.07 1.07 -6.22
CA ASN A 32 1.69 0.70 -7.51
C ASN A 32 3.09 1.31 -7.71
N LYS A 33 3.42 2.39 -7.00
CA LYS A 33 4.80 2.90 -6.96
C LYS A 33 5.69 2.02 -6.08
N LEU A 34 5.17 1.41 -5.03
CA LEU A 34 5.95 0.52 -4.14
C LEU A 34 6.09 -0.90 -4.72
N GLY A 35 5.01 -1.45 -5.26
CA GLY A 35 4.93 -2.80 -5.82
C GLY A 35 3.62 -2.99 -6.59
N LYS A 36 2.88 -4.07 -6.29
CA LYS A 36 1.55 -4.32 -6.83
C LYS A 36 0.51 -3.98 -5.77
N PHE A 37 -0.32 -2.96 -6.01
CA PHE A 37 -1.42 -2.64 -5.10
C PHE A 37 -2.38 -3.83 -4.99
N ARG A 38 -2.81 -4.15 -3.76
CA ARG A 38 -3.79 -5.20 -3.47
C ARG A 38 -5.08 -4.60 -2.96
N ASP A 39 -4.98 -3.81 -1.90
CA ASP A 39 -6.14 -3.27 -1.20
C ASP A 39 -5.74 -2.08 -0.33
N VAL A 40 -6.74 -1.36 0.19
CA VAL A 40 -6.57 -0.26 1.15
C VAL A 40 -7.59 -0.39 2.26
N GLU A 41 -7.15 -0.15 3.50
CA GLU A 41 -8.07 -0.12 4.64
C GLU A 41 -8.86 1.21 4.63
N MET A 42 -10.10 1.14 4.18
CA MET A 42 -11.07 2.23 4.19
C MET A 42 -12.43 1.72 4.68
N ASP A 43 -13.21 2.61 5.30
CA ASP A 43 -14.61 2.32 5.59
C ASP A 43 -15.49 2.41 4.32
N GLU A 44 -16.78 2.10 4.46
CA GLU A 44 -17.75 2.13 3.35
C GLU A 44 -17.93 3.53 2.72
N LEU A 45 -17.52 4.59 3.44
CA LEU A 45 -17.54 5.97 2.97
C LEU A 45 -16.22 6.39 2.30
N GLY A 46 -15.24 5.48 2.22
CA GLY A 46 -13.93 5.74 1.64
C GLY A 46 -12.98 6.50 2.57
N CYS A 47 -13.27 6.57 3.87
CA CYS A 47 -12.42 7.21 4.87
C CYS A 47 -11.44 6.19 5.48
N SER A 48 -10.17 6.58 5.60
CA SER A 48 -9.19 5.80 6.37
C SER A 48 -9.35 6.05 7.87
N TRP A 49 -9.09 5.02 8.69
CA TRP A 49 -9.08 5.18 10.14
C TRP A 49 -7.83 5.94 10.62
N GLY A 50 -8.00 7.18 11.09
CA GLY A 50 -6.92 8.01 11.65
C GLY A 50 -6.10 8.76 10.60
N ALA A 51 -4.96 9.34 11.02
CA ALA A 51 -4.11 10.19 10.17
C ALA A 51 -3.06 9.41 9.35
N THR A 52 -3.36 8.15 9.00
CA THR A 52 -2.46 7.31 8.21
C THR A 52 -3.23 6.53 7.15
N LEU A 53 -2.65 6.43 5.95
CA LEU A 53 -3.19 5.64 4.86
C LEU A 53 -2.55 4.25 4.89
N ARG A 54 -3.33 3.19 5.10
CA ARG A 54 -2.83 1.82 5.21
C ARG A 54 -3.19 1.00 3.99
N ILE A 55 -2.20 0.47 3.30
CA ILE A 55 -2.34 -0.23 2.02
C ILE A 55 -1.70 -1.60 2.07
N TRP A 56 -2.36 -2.57 1.44
CA TRP A 56 -1.78 -3.88 1.14
C TRP A 56 -1.09 -3.82 -0.21
N VAL A 57 0.19 -4.20 -0.21
CA VAL A 57 1.04 -4.17 -1.42
C VAL A 57 1.85 -5.45 -1.50
N ALA A 58 1.81 -6.11 -2.66
CA ALA A 58 2.75 -7.17 -2.98
C ALA A 58 4.09 -6.54 -3.43
N LEU A 59 5.14 -6.76 -2.66
CA LEU A 59 6.50 -6.29 -2.96
C LEU A 59 7.33 -7.43 -3.54
N ASN A 60 8.19 -7.11 -4.50
CA ASN A 60 9.19 -8.05 -4.98
C ASN A 60 10.36 -8.09 -3.98
N VAL A 61 10.56 -9.22 -3.31
CA VAL A 61 11.58 -9.37 -2.26
C VAL A 61 12.98 -9.65 -2.81
N ASN A 62 13.10 -9.91 -4.10
CA ASN A 62 14.39 -10.13 -4.77
C ASN A 62 15.06 -8.83 -5.23
N VAL A 63 14.42 -7.66 -5.02
CA VAL A 63 14.98 -6.35 -5.35
C VAL A 63 15.08 -5.47 -4.10
N PRO A 64 16.05 -4.55 -4.04
CA PRO A 64 16.13 -3.58 -2.96
C PRO A 64 14.88 -2.73 -2.88
N LEU A 65 14.47 -2.38 -1.65
CA LEU A 65 13.42 -1.40 -1.42
C LEU A 65 13.81 -0.03 -1.99
N LYS A 66 12.81 0.70 -2.50
CA LYS A 66 13.00 2.08 -2.94
C LYS A 66 13.40 2.94 -1.75
N ARG A 67 14.49 3.71 -1.92
CA ARG A 67 14.95 4.71 -0.94
C ARG A 67 14.39 6.08 -1.32
N ALA A 68 14.09 6.89 -0.31
CA ALA A 68 13.74 8.29 -0.48
C ALA A 68 15.00 9.16 -0.65
#